data_AF-A0A3M1YX66-F1
#
_entry.id   AF-A0A3M1YX66-F1
#
_cell.length_a   1.000
_cell.length_b   1.000
_cell.length_c   1.000
_cell.angle_alpha   90.00
_cell.angle_beta   90.00
_cell.angle_gamma   90.00
#
_symmetry.space_group_name_H-M   'P 1'
#
loop_
_entity.id
_entity.type
_entity.pdbx_description
1 polymer ?
#
loop_
_entity_poly.entity_id
_entity_poly.type
_entity_poly.pdbx_seq_one_letter_code
_entity_poly.pdbx_strand_id
1 'polypeptide(L)'
;MAKLKRIGVLSLAKLQAVLMAFVGLIAGISYAIMGATFASLAGSAGLGAGLGFLAIIIFPILYAIFGFIGGAIEAFLYNLVAGWVGGIEMDFEQQV
;
A
#
# COMPACT_ATOMS: atom_id res chain seq x y z
N MET A 1 -5.43 -11.18 25.84
CA MET A 1 -4.71 -11.97 24.82
C MET A 1 -5.59 -13.07 24.22
N ALA A 2 -6.16 -12.84 23.05
CA ALA A 2 -6.77 -13.88 22.23
C ALA A 2 -5.86 -14.20 21.03
N LYS A 3 -5.91 -15.43 20.52
CA LYS A 3 -5.05 -15.87 19.40
C LYS A 3 -5.80 -15.76 18.08
N LEU A 4 -5.26 -14.99 17.15
CA LEU A 4 -5.72 -14.94 15.78
C LEU A 4 -5.24 -16.21 15.06
N LYS A 5 -6.17 -17.10 14.70
CA LYS A 5 -5.85 -18.34 13.98
C LYS A 5 -6.06 -18.23 12.48
N ARG A 6 -6.95 -17.33 12.03
CA ARG A 6 -7.22 -17.08 10.62
C ARG A 6 -7.49 -15.59 10.40
N ILE A 7 -6.97 -15.07 9.30
CA ILE A 7 -7.22 -13.73 8.81
C ILE A 7 -8.13 -13.82 7.58
N GLY A 8 -9.15 -12.97 7.54
CA GLY A 8 -9.98 -12.82 6.35
C GLY A 8 -9.15 -12.23 5.22
N VAL A 9 -8.97 -13.00 4.13
CA VAL A 9 -8.14 -12.60 2.98
C VAL A 9 -8.55 -11.23 2.43
N LEU A 10 -9.85 -11.03 2.24
CA LEU A 10 -10.38 -9.76 1.74
C LEU A 10 -10.19 -8.60 2.73
N SER A 11 -10.21 -8.87 4.04
CA SER A 11 -10.01 -7.84 5.06
C SER A 11 -8.57 -7.33 5.03
N LEU A 12 -7.59 -8.25 5.04
CA LEU A 12 -6.18 -7.87 4.98
C LEU A 12 -5.82 -7.22 3.64
N ALA A 13 -6.33 -7.76 2.53
CA ALA A 13 -6.11 -7.19 1.20
C ALA A 13 -6.60 -5.73 1.12
N LYS A 14 -7.79 -5.42 1.65
CA LYS A 14 -8.30 -4.03 1.70
C LYS A 14 -7.42 -3.14 2.58
N LEU A 15 -7.02 -3.61 3.76
CA LEU A 15 -6.15 -2.87 4.66
C LEU A 15 -4.81 -2.52 3.98
N GLN A 16 -4.13 -3.53 3.42
CA GLN A 16 -2.89 -3.38 2.67
C GLN A 16 -3.06 -2.46 1.46
N ALA A 17 -4.16 -2.57 0.71
CA ALA A 17 -4.43 -1.68 -0.42
C ALA A 17 -4.49 -0.21 0.01
N VAL A 18 -5.19 0.09 1.09
CA VAL A 18 -5.32 1.46 1.61
C VAL A 18 -3.98 1.97 2.13
N LEU A 19 -3.25 1.17 2.92
CA LEU A 19 -1.93 1.54 3.43
C LEU A 19 -0.95 1.81 2.28
N MET A 20 -0.91 0.93 1.28
CA MET A 20 -0.03 1.09 0.13
C MET A 20 -0.46 2.25 -0.77
N ALA A 21 -1.76 2.57 -0.87
CA ALA A 21 -2.21 3.77 -1.57
C ALA A 21 -1.61 5.05 -0.98
N PHE A 22 -1.53 5.16 0.36
CA PHE A 22 -0.88 6.29 1.02
C PHE A 22 0.63 6.34 0.74
N VAL A 23 1.30 5.18 0.74
CA VAL A 23 2.71 5.10 0.33
C VAL A 23 2.88 5.54 -1.13
N GLY A 24 2.00 5.09 -2.02
CA GLY A 24 1.98 5.48 -3.44
C GLY A 24 1.72 6.98 -3.62
N LEU A 25 0.90 7.60 -2.77
CA LEU A 25 0.68 9.04 -2.78
C LEU A 25 1.94 9.81 -2.39
N ILE A 26 2.62 9.39 -1.33
CA ILE A 26 3.90 9.99 -0.92
C ILE A 26 4.91 9.86 -2.06
N ALA A 27 5.04 8.66 -2.64
CA ALA A 27 5.93 8.41 -3.77
C ALA A 27 5.57 9.26 -5.01
N GLY A 28 4.28 9.40 -5.32
CA GLY A 28 3.79 10.22 -6.43
C GLY A 28 4.08 11.70 -6.24
N ILE A 29 3.92 12.24 -5.02
CA ILE A 29 4.28 13.63 -4.68
C ILE A 29 5.79 13.83 -4.80
N SER A 30 6.59 12.91 -4.24
CA SER A 30 8.05 12.97 -4.37
C SER A 30 8.48 12.96 -5.84
N TYR A 31 7.90 12.08 -6.66
CA TYR A 31 8.16 12.02 -8.09
C TYR A 31 7.76 13.31 -8.81
N ALA A 32 6.62 13.90 -8.46
CA ALA A 32 6.17 15.17 -9.06
C ALA A 32 7.14 16.32 -8.79
N ILE A 33 7.63 16.43 -7.55
CA ILE A 33 8.61 17.45 -7.15
C ILE A 33 9.92 17.25 -7.92
N MET A 34 10.46 16.02 -7.90
CA MET A 34 11.72 15.73 -8.60
C MET A 34 11.58 15.91 -10.11
N GLY A 35 10.49 15.43 -10.71
CA GLY A 35 10.20 15.57 -12.13
C GLY A 35 10.11 17.02 -12.58
N ALA A 36 9.50 17.90 -11.77
CA ALA A 36 9.47 19.33 -12.04
C ALA A 36 10.87 19.97 -11.98
N THR A 37 11.69 19.60 -10.98
CA THR A 37 13.06 20.11 -10.85
C THR A 37 13.97 19.65 -11.99
N PHE A 38 13.89 18.38 -12.41
CA PHE A 38 14.70 17.87 -13.52
C PHE A 38 14.27 18.47 -14.87
N ALA A 39 12.96 18.59 -15.10
CA ALA A 39 12.44 19.13 -16.35
C ALA A 39 12.73 20.62 -16.53
N SER A 40 12.81 21.40 -15.45
CA SER A 40 13.22 22.80 -15.52
C SER A 40 14.68 22.94 -15.94
N LEU A 41 15.57 22.08 -15.42
CA LEU A 41 16.98 22.02 -15.82
C LEU A 41 17.17 21.58 -17.28
N ALA A 42 16.32 20.69 -17.78
CA ALA A 42 16.37 20.17 -19.15
C ALA A 42 15.69 21.08 -20.20
N GLY A 43 15.16 22.24 -19.80
CA GLY A 43 14.42 23.13 -20.71
C GLY A 43 13.05 22.61 -21.16
N SER A 44 12.53 21.56 -20.51
CA SER A 44 11.27 20.86 -20.86
C SER A 44 10.23 20.98 -19.74
N ALA A 45 10.19 22.12 -19.05
CA ALA A 45 9.43 22.31 -17.81
C ALA A 45 7.93 21.96 -17.93
N GLY A 46 7.28 22.29 -19.05
CA GLY A 46 5.87 21.99 -19.28
C GLY A 46 5.56 20.48 -19.34
N LEU A 47 6.46 19.69 -19.93
CA LEU A 47 6.30 18.23 -20.01
C LEU A 47 6.50 17.57 -18.63
N GLY A 48 7.49 18.03 -17.87
CA GLY A 48 7.77 17.49 -16.53
C GLY A 48 6.67 17.76 -15.50
N ALA A 49 6.07 18.94 -15.54
CA ALA A 49 4.92 19.26 -14.70
C ALA A 49 3.74 18.32 -14.99
N GLY A 50 3.41 18.09 -16.27
CA GLY A 50 2.32 17.20 -16.67
C GLY A 50 2.53 15.76 -16.21
N LEU A 51 3.74 15.21 -16.39
CA LEU A 51 4.07 13.86 -15.93
C LEU A 51 4.06 13.74 -14.39
N GLY A 52 4.51 14.77 -13.69
CA GLY A 52 4.46 14.84 -12.23
C GLY A 52 3.03 14.78 -11.69
N PHE A 53 2.10 15.55 -12.27
CA PHE A 53 0.69 15.50 -11.87
C PHE A 53 0.05 14.13 -12.11
N LEU A 54 0.38 13.48 -13.23
CA LEU A 54 -0.10 12.12 -13.51
C LEU A 54 0.43 11.12 -12.46
N ALA A 55 1.68 11.25 -12.02
CA ALA A 55 2.25 10.36 -11.00
C ALA A 55 1.52 10.43 -9.65
N ILE A 56 1.00 11.61 -9.25
CA ILE A 56 0.22 11.78 -8.02
C ILE A 56 -1.07 10.95 -8.04
N ILE A 57 -1.63 10.67 -9.22
CA ILE A 57 -2.85 9.87 -9.37
C ILE A 57 -2.52 8.40 -9.64
N ILE A 58 -1.57 8.15 -10.53
CA ILE A 58 -1.23 6.79 -10.98
C ILE A 58 -0.56 5.99 -9.87
N PHE A 59 0.35 6.58 -9.10
CA PHE A 59 1.14 5.84 -8.12
C PHE A 59 0.28 5.32 -6.95
N PRO A 60 -0.63 6.10 -6.34
CA PRO A 60 -1.57 5.56 -5.36
C PRO A 60 -2.37 4.38 -5.88
N ILE A 61 -2.88 4.46 -7.12
CA ILE A 61 -3.71 3.41 -7.72
C ILE A 61 -2.88 2.14 -7.91
N LEU A 62 -1.69 2.26 -8.51
CA LEU A 62 -0.80 1.12 -8.71
C LEU A 62 -0.41 0.48 -7.38
N TYR A 63 0.03 1.28 -6.41
CA TYR A 63 0.41 0.77 -5.09
C TYR A 63 -0.78 0.16 -4.36
N ALA A 64 -1.99 0.71 -4.48
CA ALA A 64 -3.19 0.11 -3.92
C ALA A 64 -3.48 -1.27 -4.52
N ILE A 65 -3.34 -1.44 -5.84
CA ILE A 65 -3.53 -2.73 -6.52
C ILE A 65 -2.48 -3.73 -6.06
N PHE A 66 -1.20 -3.34 -6.06
CA PHE A 66 -0.13 -4.23 -5.61
C PHE A 66 -0.24 -4.56 -4.11
N GLY A 67 -0.62 -3.58 -3.28
CA GLY A 67 -0.92 -3.80 -1.87
C GLY A 67 -2.10 -4.76 -1.68
N PHE A 68 -3.16 -4.61 -2.46
CA PHE A 68 -4.30 -5.53 -2.42
C PHE A 68 -3.89 -6.97 -2.71
N ILE A 69 -3.15 -7.16 -3.81
CA ILE A 69 -2.66 -8.48 -4.23
C ILE A 69 -1.70 -9.05 -3.18
N GLY A 70 -0.75 -8.23 -2.72
CA GLY A 70 0.22 -8.60 -1.68
C GLY A 70 -0.47 -9.01 -0.39
N GLY A 71 -1.40 -8.19 0.12
CA GLY A 71 -2.18 -8.49 1.32
C GLY A 71 -3.07 -9.73 1.18
N ALA A 72 -3.61 -10.00 -0.01
CA ALA A 72 -4.36 -11.25 -0.25
C ALA A 72 -3.45 -12.48 -0.17
N ILE A 73 -2.25 -12.41 -0.77
CA ILE A 73 -1.23 -13.46 -0.72
C ILE A 73 -0.73 -13.64 0.72
N GLU A 74 -0.41 -12.55 1.41
CA GLU A 74 0.03 -12.56 2.82
C GLU A 74 -1.02 -13.23 3.72
N ALA A 75 -2.30 -12.89 3.57
CA ALA A 75 -3.37 -13.52 4.35
C ALA A 75 -3.51 -15.01 4.06
N PHE A 76 -3.37 -15.40 2.78
CA PHE A 76 -3.42 -16.81 2.40
C PHE A 76 -2.26 -17.59 3.04
N LEU A 77 -1.04 -17.07 2.93
CA LEU A 77 0.15 -17.67 3.54
C LEU A 77 0.05 -17.71 5.06
N TYR A 78 -0.44 -16.64 5.67
CA TYR A 78 -0.69 -16.61 7.11
C TYR A 78 -1.63 -17.72 7.54
N ASN A 79 -2.76 -17.89 6.86
CA ASN A 79 -3.74 -18.93 7.18
C ASN A 79 -3.17 -20.35 7.03
N LEU A 80 -2.23 -20.54 6.10
CA LEU A 80 -1.55 -21.81 5.91
C LEU A 80 -0.57 -22.12 7.05
N VAL A 81 0.26 -21.13 7.41
CA VAL A 81 1.33 -21.30 8.41
C VAL A 81 0.81 -21.18 9.85
N ALA A 82 -0.29 -20.48 10.09
CA ALA A 82 -0.89 -20.29 11.42
C ALA A 82 -1.23 -21.62 12.12
N GLY A 83 -1.53 -22.67 11.34
CA GLY A 83 -1.73 -24.02 11.88
C GLY A 83 -0.47 -24.63 12.53
N TRP A 84 0.72 -24.19 12.13
CA TRP A 84 2.00 -24.68 12.64
C TRP A 84 2.56 -23.81 13.77
N VAL A 85 2.43 -22.48 13.64
CA VAL A 85 3.03 -21.52 14.60
C VAL A 85 2.10 -21.14 15.74
N GLY A 86 0.84 -21.62 15.72
CA GLY A 86 -0.13 -21.37 16.79
C GLY A 86 -0.88 -20.03 16.69
N GLY A 87 -0.70 -19.29 15.59
CA GLY A 87 -1.34 -18.00 15.32
C GLY A 87 -0.59 -16.80 15.94
N ILE A 88 -1.16 -15.60 15.80
CA ILE A 88 -0.62 -14.36 16.39
C ILE A 88 -1.43 -14.03 17.66
N GLU A 89 -0.73 -13.70 18.74
CA GLU A 89 -1.36 -13.18 19.96
C GLU A 89 -1.79 -11.72 19.74
N MET A 90 -3.05 -11.44 20.03
CA MET A 90 -3.65 -10.12 19.89
C MET A 90 -4.38 -9.73 21.17
N ASP A 91 -4.30 -8.46 21.52
CA ASP A 91 -5.17 -7.85 22.51
C ASP A 91 -6.31 -7.14 21.82
N PHE A 92 -7.52 -7.37 22.34
CA PHE A 92 -8.75 -6.80 21.82
C PHE A 92 -9.36 -5.95 22.93
N GLU A 93 -9.77 -4.73 22.59
CA GLU A 93 -10.63 -3.95 23.48
C GLU A 93 -12.03 -4.58 23.49
N GLN A 94 -12.54 -4.91 24.68
CA GLN A 94 -13.93 -5.30 24.83
C GLN A 94 -14.78 -4.02 24.75
N GLN A 95 -15.53 -3.87 23.65
CA GLN A 95 -16.59 -2.85 23.60
C GLN A 95 -17.71 -3.32 24.53
N VAL A 96 -17.81 -2.70 25.72
CA VAL A 96 -18.90 -2.89 26.69
C VAL A 96 -20.13 -2.10 26.24
#